data_AF-A0A351MDQ9-F1
#
_entry.id   AF-A0A351MDQ9-F1
#
_cell.length_a   1.000
_cell.length_b   1.000
_cell.length_c   1.000
_cell.angle_alpha   90.00
_cell.angle_beta   90.00
_cell.angle_gamma   90.00
#
_symmetry.space_group_name_H-M   'P 1'
#
loop_
_entity.id
_entity.type
_entity.pdbx_description
1 polymer ?
#
loop_
_entity_poly.entity_id
_entity_poly.type
_entity_poly.pdbx_seq_one_letter_code
_entity_poly.pdbx_strand_id
1 'polypeptide(L)'
;MANSTTNLDLISAAQGGKEITANEMLDALSPPSLFGRRATTSIGLQWGFYGGTIRQHGIESQIANGTLPNLAPNRTIQVQAGLVLPTGFAISAITRANPCVLTTAVAHDFQVGDTVFIDAPGGIAELSRAFARVTARTATTITLAMDTATGFTAYTSGGTVRRLGDTAGAVMQLGRGYHTAGQFVATLPLYTIVTGAASVTSYTDWRAAHVAGGVLSRSVAGSADVVLTLAEAANLLITLTGAITGPIAVVLPPRAGHWWLANSTTGAHALTVRTPAGSGVVVPSGRALPVTSDGTNLLAALTALPATVTLGEGADLVLGTATGTRLGTAVTQRLGLWGATPVVQPAEAAQGPVTLGNTDNAIGGLVISAPPTQAEVVALRNACETLADDVRAMSTLLHALRSAGLMAGVWKGAA
;
A
#
# COMPACT_ATOMS: atom_id res chain seq x y z
N MET A 1 -20.80 10.56 23.54
CA MET A 1 -22.08 11.00 24.14
C MET A 1 -22.24 10.23 25.43
N ALA A 2 -22.61 10.88 26.55
CA ALA A 2 -22.70 10.21 27.84
C ALA A 2 -23.83 9.16 27.82
N ASN A 3 -23.55 7.98 28.37
CA ASN A 3 -24.57 6.95 28.62
C ASN A 3 -25.46 7.38 29.79
N SER A 4 -26.55 6.65 30.05
CA SER A 4 -27.48 6.95 31.16
C SER A 4 -26.80 7.01 32.54
N THR A 5 -25.63 6.39 32.70
CA THR A 5 -24.70 6.60 33.81
C THR A 5 -23.50 7.39 33.30
N THR A 6 -23.27 8.58 33.86
CA THR A 6 -22.10 9.41 33.50
C THR A 6 -20.81 8.75 34.00
N ASN A 7 -19.78 8.71 33.15
CA ASN A 7 -18.42 8.31 33.52
C ASN A 7 -17.58 9.51 34.02
N LEU A 8 -18.18 10.71 34.05
CA LEU A 8 -17.53 11.95 34.43
C LEU A 8 -18.07 12.44 35.77
N ASP A 9 -17.16 12.96 36.61
CA ASP A 9 -17.48 13.61 37.88
C ASP A 9 -18.11 15.00 37.61
N LEU A 10 -19.43 15.02 37.45
CA LEU A 10 -20.18 16.23 37.12
C LEU A 10 -20.34 17.15 38.32
N ILE A 11 -20.43 18.46 38.05
CA ILE A 11 -20.73 19.45 39.07
C ILE A 11 -22.13 19.23 39.64
N SER A 12 -22.24 18.97 40.94
CA SER A 12 -23.51 18.96 41.65
C SER A 12 -23.95 20.38 42.02
N ALA A 13 -25.24 20.68 41.88
CA ALA A 13 -25.79 22.00 42.18
C ALA A 13 -25.51 22.46 43.63
N ALA A 14 -25.50 21.52 44.58
CA ALA A 14 -25.33 21.78 46.01
C ALA A 14 -23.89 21.63 46.53
N GLN A 15 -22.91 21.25 45.70
CA GLN A 15 -21.53 21.02 46.20
C GLN A 15 -20.77 22.33 46.48
N GLY A 16 -19.97 22.36 47.55
CA GLY A 16 -18.98 23.43 47.76
C GLY A 16 -17.76 23.26 46.85
N GLY A 17 -17.05 24.35 46.56
CA GLY A 17 -15.80 24.30 45.78
C GLY A 17 -15.99 23.80 44.34
N LYS A 18 -17.01 24.30 43.63
CA LYS A 18 -17.36 23.86 42.27
C LYS A 18 -16.21 24.05 41.28
N GLU A 19 -15.35 25.03 41.54
CA GLU A 19 -14.16 25.38 40.78
C GLU A 19 -13.12 24.26 40.85
N ILE A 20 -13.02 23.55 41.99
CA ILE A 20 -12.08 22.43 42.18
C ILE A 20 -12.51 21.26 41.31
N THR A 21 -13.77 20.81 41.43
CA THR A 21 -14.32 19.71 40.62
C THR A 21 -14.26 20.04 39.12
N ALA A 22 -14.54 21.29 38.74
CA ALA A 22 -14.42 21.73 37.35
C ALA A 22 -12.97 21.64 36.86
N ASN A 23 -12.01 22.10 37.66
CA ASN A 23 -10.59 22.08 37.30
C ASN A 23 -10.05 20.64 37.21
N GLU A 24 -10.44 19.75 38.11
CA GLU A 24 -10.04 18.33 38.06
C GLU A 24 -10.61 17.63 36.82
N MET A 25 -11.88 17.86 36.49
CA MET A 25 -12.48 17.32 35.25
C MET A 25 -11.80 17.90 33.99
N LEU A 26 -11.47 19.20 33.99
CA LEU A 26 -10.77 19.85 32.87
C LEU A 26 -9.31 19.39 32.76
N ASP A 27 -8.65 19.08 33.87
CA ASP A 27 -7.30 18.50 33.90
C ASP A 27 -7.30 17.07 33.37
N ALA A 28 -8.31 16.27 33.71
CA ALA A 28 -8.53 14.95 33.10
C ALA A 28 -8.81 15.05 31.58
N LEU A 29 -9.42 16.16 31.12
CA LEU A 29 -9.62 16.48 29.72
C LEU A 29 -8.42 17.23 29.09
N SER A 30 -7.27 17.29 29.78
CA SER A 30 -6.07 17.91 29.21
C SER A 30 -5.53 17.20 27.95
N PRO A 31 -5.60 15.85 27.78
CA PRO A 31 -5.13 15.20 26.55
C PRO A 31 -5.84 15.67 25.27
N PRO A 32 -7.19 15.73 25.20
CA PRO A 32 -7.86 16.32 24.03
C PRO A 32 -7.70 17.84 23.92
N SER A 33 -7.26 18.52 24.98
CA SER A 33 -6.95 19.95 24.93
C SER A 33 -5.61 20.28 24.25
N LEU A 34 -4.80 19.27 23.91
CA LEU A 34 -3.50 19.44 23.26
C LEU A 34 -3.59 20.34 22.02
N PHE A 35 -2.69 21.31 21.93
CA PHE A 35 -2.67 22.38 20.93
C PHE A 35 -3.89 23.31 20.93
N GLY A 36 -4.78 23.20 21.92
CA GLY A 36 -5.95 24.04 22.07
C GLY A 36 -5.59 25.50 22.20
N ARG A 37 -6.44 26.38 21.66
CA ARG A 37 -6.23 27.82 21.78
C ARG A 37 -6.22 28.22 23.25
N ARG A 38 -5.12 28.81 23.70
CA ARG A 38 -4.96 29.38 25.04
C ARG A 38 -5.31 30.86 25.00
N ALA A 39 -6.59 31.17 25.25
CA ALA A 39 -7.16 32.50 25.05
C ALA A 39 -6.44 33.60 25.84
N THR A 40 -6.04 33.31 27.09
CA THR A 40 -5.36 34.26 28.00
C THR A 40 -4.04 34.79 27.44
N THR A 41 -3.37 34.04 26.57
CA THR A 41 -2.09 34.38 25.97
C THR A 41 -2.19 34.65 24.46
N SER A 42 -3.41 34.60 23.90
CA SER A 42 -3.67 34.88 22.48
C SER A 42 -4.11 36.34 22.31
N ILE A 43 -3.15 37.25 22.24
CA ILE A 43 -3.36 38.70 22.19
C ILE A 43 -2.69 39.31 20.96
N GLY A 44 -3.34 40.30 20.32
CA GLY A 44 -2.81 40.94 19.11
C GLY A 44 -2.44 39.92 18.03
N LEU A 45 -1.20 40.00 17.52
CA LEU A 45 -0.60 39.07 16.55
C LEU A 45 0.16 37.91 17.23
N GLN A 46 -0.32 37.44 18.38
CA GLN A 46 0.23 36.29 19.09
C GLN A 46 -0.84 35.21 19.26
N TRP A 47 -0.46 33.95 19.01
CA TRP A 47 -1.31 32.79 19.24
C TRP A 47 -0.81 31.96 20.42
N GLY A 48 -1.60 31.86 21.48
CA GLY A 48 -1.31 31.00 22.61
C GLY A 48 -1.88 29.60 22.41
N PHE A 49 -1.16 28.57 22.86
CA PHE A 49 -1.62 27.18 22.78
C PHE A 49 -1.36 26.41 24.08
N TYR A 50 -2.22 25.44 24.35
CA TYR A 50 -2.00 24.44 25.39
C TYR A 50 -1.04 23.36 24.89
N GLY A 51 -0.05 23.04 25.72
CA GLY A 51 0.84 21.91 25.54
C GLY A 51 0.20 20.61 26.04
N GLY A 52 0.99 19.55 26.03
CA GLY A 52 0.60 18.20 26.43
C GLY A 52 1.56 17.17 25.85
N THR A 53 1.29 15.90 26.08
CA THR A 53 2.10 14.81 25.52
C THR A 53 1.50 14.37 24.20
N ILE A 54 2.31 14.36 23.14
CA ILE A 54 1.94 13.76 21.85
C ILE A 54 2.82 12.57 21.57
N ARG A 55 2.22 11.53 21.00
CA ARG A 55 2.94 10.42 20.43
C ARG A 55 2.92 10.54 18.92
N GLN A 56 4.07 10.79 18.31
CA GLN A 56 4.20 10.83 16.86
C GLN A 56 5.56 10.25 16.47
N HIS A 57 5.56 9.35 15.48
CA HIS A 57 6.73 8.55 15.07
C HIS A 57 7.31 7.65 16.19
N GLY A 58 6.46 7.14 17.09
CA GLY A 58 6.85 6.19 18.15
C GLY A 58 7.50 6.82 19.39
N ILE A 59 7.79 8.12 19.36
CA ILE A 59 8.36 8.87 20.48
C ILE A 59 7.25 9.66 21.17
N GLU A 60 7.21 9.59 22.50
CA GLU A 60 6.40 10.50 23.31
C GLU A 60 7.19 11.80 23.50
N SER A 61 6.64 12.89 23.00
CA SER A 61 7.22 14.22 23.11
C SER A 61 6.32 15.07 23.98
N GLN A 62 6.89 15.62 25.05
CA GLN A 62 6.20 16.59 25.88
C GLN A 62 6.30 17.97 25.23
N ILE A 63 5.16 18.60 25.01
CA ILE A 63 5.06 19.95 24.49
C ILE A 63 4.61 20.85 25.64
N ALA A 64 5.38 21.89 25.93
CA ALA A 64 5.00 22.88 26.93
C ALA A 64 3.89 23.80 26.40
N ASN A 65 3.09 24.39 27.30
CA ASN A 65 2.26 25.54 26.95
C ASN A 65 3.15 26.63 26.35
N GLY A 66 2.67 27.31 25.32
CA GLY A 66 3.50 28.29 24.63
C GLY A 66 2.73 29.27 23.78
N THR A 67 3.49 30.11 23.10
CA THR A 67 2.97 31.11 22.17
C THR A 67 3.71 31.02 20.84
N LEU A 68 2.99 31.31 19.75
CA LEU A 68 3.55 31.65 18.46
C LEU A 68 3.52 33.18 18.35
N PRO A 69 4.63 33.86 18.65
CA PRO A 69 4.70 35.31 18.55
C PRO A 69 4.78 35.75 17.08
N ASN A 70 4.50 37.04 16.85
CA ASN A 70 4.74 37.74 15.59
C ASN A 70 4.08 37.07 14.38
N LEU A 71 2.78 36.76 14.48
CA LEU A 71 1.99 36.39 13.32
C LEU A 71 2.04 37.53 12.30
N ALA A 72 2.36 37.22 11.05
CA ALA A 72 2.42 38.24 10.01
C ALA A 72 1.03 38.92 9.84
N PRO A 73 0.96 40.26 9.74
CA PRO A 73 -0.30 40.99 9.60
C PRO A 73 -0.91 40.81 8.22
N ASN A 74 -2.24 40.95 8.11
CA ASN A 74 -3.00 40.89 6.85
C ASN A 74 -2.80 39.58 6.06
N ARG A 75 -2.69 38.45 6.75
CA ARG A 75 -2.38 37.16 6.11
C ARG A 75 -3.24 36.03 6.63
N THR A 76 -3.36 35.00 5.79
CA THR A 76 -3.78 33.68 6.22
C THR A 76 -2.53 32.85 6.54
N ILE A 77 -2.46 32.31 7.75
CA ILE A 77 -1.33 31.58 8.30
C ILE A 77 -1.79 30.18 8.68
N GLN A 78 -1.06 29.17 8.22
CA GLN A 78 -1.28 27.80 8.68
C GLN A 78 -0.42 27.56 9.90
N VAL A 79 -1.01 27.08 11.00
CA VAL A 79 -0.26 26.64 12.17
C VAL A 79 -0.14 25.14 12.11
N GLN A 80 1.09 24.66 12.26
CA GLN A 80 1.43 23.27 12.09
C GLN A 80 2.37 22.82 13.21
N ALA A 81 2.39 21.52 13.49
CA ALA A 81 3.38 20.89 14.36
C ALA A 81 4.22 19.89 13.57
N GLY A 82 5.52 19.87 13.85
CA GLY A 82 6.48 18.98 13.18
C GLY A 82 7.56 18.48 14.13
N LEU A 83 8.14 17.32 13.79
CA LEU A 83 9.26 16.73 14.51
C LEU A 83 10.58 17.36 14.08
N VAL A 84 11.32 17.95 15.01
CA VAL A 84 12.53 18.71 14.67
C VAL A 84 13.74 18.26 15.46
N LEU A 85 14.90 18.20 14.82
CA LEU A 85 16.18 17.83 15.44
C LEU A 85 16.74 18.90 16.38
N PRO A 86 17.55 18.49 17.39
CA PRO A 86 18.10 19.40 18.39
C PRO A 86 19.28 20.25 17.88
N THR A 87 19.99 19.85 16.83
CA THR A 87 21.10 20.63 16.25
C THR A 87 20.67 21.30 14.94
N GLY A 88 20.81 22.63 14.86
CA GLY A 88 20.50 23.43 13.68
C GLY A 88 21.73 24.12 13.10
N PHE A 89 21.71 24.38 11.80
CA PHE A 89 22.72 25.19 11.13
C PHE A 89 22.46 26.68 11.41
N ALA A 90 23.50 27.43 11.78
CA ALA A 90 23.39 28.86 11.97
C ALA A 90 23.12 29.57 10.63
N ILE A 91 22.26 30.59 10.66
CA ILE A 91 21.91 31.39 9.49
C ILE A 91 22.90 32.57 9.39
N SER A 92 23.40 32.83 8.18
CA SER A 92 24.31 33.94 7.89
C SER A 92 23.65 35.04 7.06
N ALA A 93 22.66 34.71 6.22
CA ALA A 93 21.89 35.69 5.47
C ALA A 93 20.50 35.15 5.08
N ILE A 94 19.52 36.04 4.95
CA ILE A 94 18.21 35.76 4.36
C ILE A 94 17.86 36.89 3.40
N THR A 95 17.54 36.56 2.15
CA THR A 95 17.13 37.55 1.15
C THR A 95 15.67 37.97 1.36
N ARG A 96 15.35 39.24 1.11
CA ARG A 96 13.98 39.69 0.88
C ARG A 96 13.64 39.58 -0.60
N ALA A 97 13.20 38.40 -1.01
CA ALA A 97 12.95 38.07 -2.41
C ALA A 97 11.82 37.05 -2.54
N ASN A 98 11.34 36.87 -3.78
CA ASN A 98 10.44 35.80 -4.14
C ASN A 98 11.06 35.02 -5.33
N PRO A 99 11.56 33.79 -5.13
CA PRO A 99 11.57 33.03 -3.88
C PRO A 99 12.67 33.49 -2.89
N CYS A 100 12.43 33.25 -1.60
CA CYS A 100 13.38 33.56 -0.53
C CYS A 100 14.59 32.60 -0.54
N VAL A 101 15.80 33.14 -0.46
CA VAL A 101 17.06 32.39 -0.30
C VAL A 101 17.59 32.58 1.12
N LEU A 102 17.84 31.46 1.80
CA LEU A 102 18.49 31.40 3.11
C LEU A 102 19.91 30.87 2.93
N THR A 103 20.88 31.54 3.55
CA THR A 103 22.29 31.14 3.56
C THR A 103 22.65 30.65 4.96
N THR A 104 23.29 29.48 5.06
CA THR A 104 23.84 28.97 6.31
C THR A 104 25.30 29.41 6.48
N ALA A 105 25.76 29.50 7.72
CA ALA A 105 27.13 29.90 8.04
C ALA A 105 28.19 28.86 7.63
N VAL A 106 27.79 27.59 7.48
CA VAL A 106 28.63 26.47 7.05
C VAL A 106 27.89 25.62 6.02
N ALA A 107 28.61 24.75 5.31
CA ALA A 107 27.98 23.83 4.38
C ALA A 107 26.94 22.93 5.07
N HIS A 108 25.80 22.71 4.42
CA HIS A 108 24.69 21.94 4.95
C HIS A 108 24.39 20.71 4.09
N ASP A 109 23.60 19.79 4.64
CA ASP A 109 23.18 18.55 3.98
C ASP A 109 21.72 18.57 3.48
N PHE A 110 20.97 19.68 3.67
CA PHE A 110 19.59 19.85 3.19
C PHE A 110 19.42 19.44 1.72
N GLN A 111 18.29 18.82 1.38
CA GLN A 111 17.94 18.37 0.04
C GLN A 111 16.70 19.11 -0.48
N VAL A 112 16.53 19.12 -1.81
CA VAL A 112 15.28 19.63 -2.42
C VAL A 112 14.13 18.74 -1.97
N GLY A 113 13.06 19.38 -1.50
CA GLY A 113 11.90 18.69 -0.95
C GLY A 113 11.91 18.56 0.57
N ASP A 114 13.05 18.81 1.23
CA ASP A 114 13.11 18.86 2.70
C ASP A 114 12.19 19.96 3.24
N THR A 115 11.57 19.69 4.38
CA THR A 115 10.93 20.73 5.18
C THR A 115 11.90 21.19 6.25
N VAL A 116 12.07 22.49 6.39
CA VAL A 116 12.94 23.09 7.40
C VAL A 116 12.14 23.94 8.38
N PHE A 117 12.61 23.96 9.62
CA PHE A 117 12.15 24.85 10.67
C PHE A 117 13.19 25.95 10.91
N ILE A 118 12.74 27.19 10.90
CA ILE A 118 13.56 28.39 11.08
C ILE A 118 13.24 28.99 12.44
N ASP A 119 14.26 29.20 13.27
CA ASP A 119 14.09 29.73 14.62
C ASP A 119 14.93 30.98 14.85
N ALA A 120 14.28 32.00 15.40
CA ALA A 120 14.85 33.28 15.84
C ALA A 120 15.84 33.99 14.88
N PRO A 121 15.59 34.14 13.56
CA PRO A 121 16.39 35.02 12.71
C PRO A 121 16.19 36.49 13.12
N GLY A 122 17.28 37.15 13.47
CA GLY A 122 17.28 38.56 13.86
C GLY A 122 16.94 39.47 12.69
N GLY A 123 16.22 40.56 12.98
CA GLY A 123 15.80 41.55 11.99
C GLY A 123 14.59 41.14 11.15
N ILE A 124 14.29 39.85 10.97
CA ILE A 124 13.15 39.32 10.19
C ILE A 124 12.25 38.43 11.07
N ALA A 125 11.60 39.07 12.04
CA ALA A 125 10.85 38.39 13.10
C ALA A 125 9.68 37.54 12.57
N GLU A 126 9.16 37.85 11.38
CA GLU A 126 8.06 37.16 10.73
C GLU A 126 8.44 35.76 10.21
N LEU A 127 9.74 35.42 10.19
CA LEU A 127 10.26 34.06 9.92
C LEU A 127 10.57 33.24 11.18
N SER A 128 10.55 33.85 12.37
CA SER A 128 10.85 33.15 13.61
C SER A 128 9.80 32.10 13.94
N ARG A 129 10.20 30.84 14.07
CA ARG A 129 9.31 29.68 14.26
C ARG A 129 8.47 29.36 13.02
N ALA A 130 9.04 29.49 11.83
CA ALA A 130 8.36 29.18 10.58
C ALA A 130 8.83 27.84 10.00
N PHE A 131 7.92 27.16 9.28
CA PHE A 131 8.20 26.00 8.43
C PHE A 131 8.17 26.41 6.96
N ALA A 132 9.16 25.95 6.20
CA ALA A 132 9.24 26.16 4.76
C ALA A 132 9.82 24.93 4.05
N ARG A 133 9.40 24.69 2.80
CA ARG A 133 9.94 23.63 1.95
C ARG A 133 11.13 24.15 1.14
N VAL A 134 12.19 23.34 1.02
CA VAL A 134 13.35 23.61 0.17
C VAL A 134 13.02 23.27 -1.28
N THR A 135 13.29 24.19 -2.21
CA THR A 135 12.99 24.09 -3.64
C THR A 135 14.23 24.04 -4.52
N ALA A 136 15.34 24.63 -4.05
CA ALA A 136 16.65 24.53 -4.67
C ALA A 136 17.73 24.63 -3.59
N ARG A 137 18.96 24.19 -3.89
CA ARG A 137 20.08 24.23 -2.96
C ARG A 137 21.42 24.43 -3.64
N THR A 138 22.37 24.97 -2.90
CA THR A 138 23.81 24.84 -3.12
C THR A 138 24.45 24.20 -1.89
N ALA A 139 25.78 24.34 -1.73
CA ALA A 139 26.49 23.91 -0.53
C ALA A 139 26.11 24.73 0.71
N THR A 140 25.83 26.03 0.56
CA THR A 140 25.61 26.97 1.67
C THR A 140 24.31 27.76 1.55
N THR A 141 23.54 27.58 0.49
CA THR A 141 22.24 28.24 0.31
C THR A 141 21.13 27.25 0.05
N ILE A 142 19.93 27.55 0.57
CA ILE A 142 18.67 26.89 0.23
C ILE A 142 17.68 27.94 -0.25
N THR A 143 16.95 27.63 -1.33
CA THR A 143 15.80 28.41 -1.78
C THR A 143 14.54 27.85 -1.15
N LEU A 144 13.78 28.69 -0.47
CA LEU A 144 12.57 28.33 0.25
C LEU A 144 11.34 28.65 -0.59
N ALA A 145 10.32 27.79 -0.54
CA ALA A 145 9.04 27.95 -1.23
C ALA A 145 8.17 29.07 -0.60
N MET A 146 8.72 30.27 -0.43
CA MET A 146 8.05 31.39 0.21
C MET A 146 8.49 32.74 -0.35
N ASP A 147 7.56 33.69 -0.31
CA ASP A 147 7.78 35.09 -0.65
C ASP A 147 8.11 35.89 0.62
N THR A 148 9.31 36.49 0.66
CA THR A 148 9.75 37.42 1.71
C THR A 148 9.94 38.86 1.18
N ALA A 149 9.54 39.14 -0.05
CA ALA A 149 9.66 40.47 -0.66
C ALA A 149 8.69 41.47 0.01
N THR A 150 7.46 41.06 0.29
CA THR A 150 6.41 41.93 0.84
C THR A 150 6.05 41.58 2.28
N GLY A 151 5.97 42.58 3.16
CA GLY A 151 5.49 42.40 4.53
C GLY A 151 6.46 41.69 5.49
N PHE A 152 7.74 41.58 5.12
CA PHE A 152 8.83 41.10 5.96
C PHE A 152 9.87 42.19 6.14
N THR A 153 10.40 42.34 7.35
CA THR A 153 11.55 43.20 7.62
C THR A 153 12.87 42.57 7.14
N ALA A 154 13.94 43.34 7.07
CA ALA A 154 15.24 42.86 6.60
C ALA A 154 15.96 42.05 7.68
N TYR A 155 16.53 40.91 7.28
CA TYR A 155 17.41 40.14 8.16
C TYR A 155 18.61 40.98 8.60
N THR A 156 18.96 40.87 9.88
CA THR A 156 20.14 41.55 10.46
C THR A 156 21.21 40.56 10.90
N SER A 157 20.85 39.54 11.70
CA SER A 157 21.81 38.55 12.22
C SER A 157 21.13 37.34 12.88
N GLY A 158 21.89 36.27 13.11
CA GLY A 158 21.49 35.14 13.97
C GLY A 158 20.43 34.20 13.40
N GLY A 159 19.88 33.37 14.27
CA GLY A 159 18.89 32.35 13.91
C GLY A 159 19.49 31.00 13.50
N THR A 160 18.64 29.98 13.52
CA THR A 160 19.01 28.61 13.14
C THR A 160 17.99 28.01 12.18
N VAL A 161 18.45 27.12 11.31
CA VAL A 161 17.60 26.32 10.42
C VAL A 161 17.89 24.83 10.63
N ARG A 162 16.83 24.01 10.65
CA ARG A 162 16.92 22.57 10.93
C ARG A 162 15.91 21.76 10.14
N ARG A 163 16.24 20.52 9.80
CA ARG A 163 15.40 19.62 9.01
C ARG A 163 14.27 19.04 9.88
N LEU A 164 13.12 18.78 9.28
CA LEU A 164 12.06 17.95 9.85
C LEU A 164 12.34 16.46 9.54
N GLY A 165 12.43 15.59 10.55
CA GLY A 165 12.28 14.14 10.33
C GLY A 165 13.42 13.17 10.70
N ASP A 166 14.59 13.58 11.20
CA ASP A 166 15.60 12.62 11.69
C ASP A 166 15.41 12.35 13.20
N THR A 167 15.40 11.07 13.59
CA THR A 167 14.74 10.56 14.80
C THR A 167 15.52 10.76 16.11
N ALA A 168 16.83 11.02 16.08
CA ALA A 168 17.65 11.08 17.30
C ALA A 168 17.48 12.41 18.05
N GLY A 169 16.85 12.37 19.24
CA GLY A 169 16.70 13.54 20.12
C GLY A 169 15.72 14.60 19.61
N ALA A 170 14.88 14.25 18.64
CA ALA A 170 13.97 15.20 18.01
C ALA A 170 12.75 15.52 18.91
N VAL A 171 12.37 16.79 18.96
CA VAL A 171 11.25 17.31 19.76
C VAL A 171 10.18 17.86 18.82
N MET A 172 8.91 17.69 19.18
CA MET A 172 7.81 18.31 18.44
C MET A 172 7.78 19.81 18.70
N GLN A 173 7.89 20.60 17.65
CA GLN A 173 7.81 22.06 17.76
C GLN A 173 6.65 22.59 16.92
N LEU A 174 5.97 23.61 17.44
CA LEU A 174 4.97 24.35 16.69
C LEU A 174 5.62 25.48 15.91
N GLY A 175 5.05 25.75 14.74
CA GLY A 175 5.48 26.83 13.86
C GLY A 175 4.40 27.25 12.87
N ARG A 176 4.72 28.30 12.12
CA ARG A 176 3.89 28.86 11.04
C ARG A 176 4.30 28.24 9.71
N GLY A 177 3.37 27.65 8.97
CA GLY A 177 3.59 27.18 7.61
C GLY A 177 3.37 28.29 6.60
N TYR A 178 4.39 28.59 5.80
CA TYR A 178 4.25 29.41 4.60
C TYR A 178 4.30 28.50 3.37
N HIS A 179 3.22 28.51 2.58
CA HIS A 179 3.10 27.70 1.37
C HIS A 179 2.81 28.59 0.15
N THR A 180 3.37 28.23 -1.00
CA THR A 180 2.79 28.56 -2.31
C THR A 180 1.73 27.51 -2.62
N ALA A 181 0.65 27.87 -3.31
CA ALA A 181 -0.45 26.94 -3.60
C ALA A 181 0.06 25.63 -4.27
N GLY A 182 -0.33 24.48 -3.72
CA GLY A 182 -0.17 23.17 -4.38
C GLY A 182 0.83 22.17 -3.79
N GLN A 183 1.44 22.38 -2.62
CA GLN A 183 2.41 21.41 -2.06
C GLN A 183 2.24 21.18 -0.55
N PHE A 184 2.05 19.92 -0.15
CA PHE A 184 1.91 19.51 1.26
C PHE A 184 3.26 19.50 1.98
N VAL A 185 3.29 20.10 3.17
CA VAL A 185 4.39 19.97 4.15
C VAL A 185 4.01 18.82 5.08
N ALA A 186 4.93 17.88 5.35
CA ALA A 186 4.70 16.68 6.18
C ALA A 186 4.65 17.02 7.69
N THR A 187 3.74 17.91 8.04
CA THR A 187 3.48 18.42 9.40
C THR A 187 2.03 18.15 9.76
N LEU A 188 1.73 18.05 11.05
CA LEU A 188 0.35 17.99 11.55
C LEU A 188 -0.30 19.38 11.38
N PRO A 189 -1.31 19.56 10.51
CA PRO A 189 -2.06 20.81 10.44
C PRO A 189 -2.91 20.98 11.71
N LEU A 190 -2.86 22.16 12.30
CA LEU A 190 -3.56 22.47 13.55
C LEU A 190 -4.62 23.56 13.37
N TYR A 191 -4.22 24.71 12.81
CA TYR A 191 -5.14 25.84 12.61
C TYR A 191 -4.91 26.52 11.28
N THR A 192 -5.97 27.10 10.72
CA THR A 192 -5.89 28.20 9.76
C THR A 192 -6.24 29.48 10.50
N ILE A 193 -5.31 30.43 10.60
CA ILE A 193 -5.50 31.71 11.30
C ILE A 193 -5.51 32.85 10.27
N VAL A 194 -6.51 33.74 10.35
CA VAL A 194 -6.56 34.97 9.56
C VAL A 194 -6.22 36.14 10.46
N THR A 195 -5.25 36.96 10.05
CA THR A 195 -4.81 38.16 10.75
C THR A 195 -5.22 39.42 9.99
N GLY A 196 -5.64 40.44 10.72
CA GLY A 196 -5.70 41.83 10.26
C GLY A 196 -4.38 42.56 10.53
N ALA A 197 -4.41 43.89 10.52
CA ALA A 197 -3.21 44.71 10.68
C ALA A 197 -2.52 44.57 12.05
N ALA A 198 -3.28 44.29 13.12
CA ALA A 198 -2.76 44.23 14.49
C ALA A 198 -3.33 43.08 15.34
N SER A 199 -4.24 42.27 14.80
CA SER A 199 -4.92 41.22 15.57
C SER A 199 -5.34 40.03 14.70
N VAL A 200 -5.54 38.88 15.33
CA VAL A 200 -6.25 37.74 14.72
C VAL A 200 -7.73 38.09 14.54
N THR A 201 -8.24 37.98 13.31
CA THR A 201 -9.62 38.30 12.95
C THR A 201 -10.52 37.06 12.90
N SER A 202 -9.98 35.90 12.54
CA SER A 202 -10.68 34.62 12.59
C SER A 202 -9.72 33.44 12.61
N TYR A 203 -10.21 32.26 12.98
CA TYR A 203 -9.45 31.02 12.89
C TYR A 203 -10.36 29.82 12.66
N THR A 204 -9.83 28.78 12.03
CA THR A 204 -10.45 27.46 11.88
C THR A 204 -9.56 26.44 12.58
N ASP A 205 -10.15 25.64 13.47
CA ASP A 205 -9.48 24.56 14.17
C ASP A 205 -9.59 23.26 13.35
N TRP A 206 -8.43 22.70 13.00
CA TRP A 206 -8.30 21.46 12.23
C TRP A 206 -7.77 20.31 13.09
N ARG A 207 -7.61 20.51 14.40
CA ARG A 207 -7.12 19.47 15.30
C ARG A 207 -8.08 18.28 15.28
N ALA A 208 -7.58 17.13 14.82
CA ALA A 208 -8.25 15.87 14.99
C ALA A 208 -7.86 15.26 16.34
N ALA A 209 -8.85 14.83 17.14
CA ALA A 209 -8.62 14.15 18.43
C ALA A 209 -7.84 12.82 18.28
N HIS A 210 -7.72 12.31 17.05
CA HIS A 210 -7.00 11.09 16.72
C HIS A 210 -5.86 11.46 15.77
N VAL A 211 -4.65 11.61 16.33
CA VAL A 211 -3.45 11.76 15.50
C VAL A 211 -3.25 10.43 14.78
N ALA A 212 -3.27 10.48 13.46
CA ALA A 212 -3.08 9.35 12.55
C ALA A 212 -1.93 8.45 13.04
N GLY A 213 -2.14 7.14 12.97
CA GLY A 213 -1.17 6.16 13.46
C GLY A 213 0.24 6.47 12.95
N GLY A 214 1.21 6.53 13.87
CA GLY A 214 2.55 7.04 13.57
C GLY A 214 3.27 6.25 12.47
N VAL A 215 4.33 6.84 11.92
CA VAL A 215 5.19 6.22 10.91
C VAL A 215 6.57 5.94 11.51
N LEU A 216 7.14 4.78 11.24
CA LEU A 216 8.50 4.40 11.63
C LEU A 216 9.31 3.99 10.40
N SER A 217 10.56 4.44 10.32
CA SER A 217 11.58 3.82 9.47
C SER A 217 12.63 3.14 10.35
N ARG A 218 12.79 1.82 10.21
CA ARG A 218 13.69 1.01 11.02
C ARG A 218 14.67 0.26 10.14
N SER A 219 15.96 0.48 10.36
CA SER A 219 17.00 -0.35 9.73
C SER A 219 17.04 -1.74 10.37
N VAL A 220 17.13 -2.76 9.52
CA VAL A 220 17.25 -4.18 9.86
C VAL A 220 18.43 -4.83 9.13
N ALA A 221 19.46 -4.04 8.81
CA ALA A 221 20.63 -4.50 8.08
C ALA A 221 21.39 -5.63 8.81
N GLY A 222 22.01 -6.52 8.04
CA GLY A 222 22.75 -7.68 8.54
C GLY A 222 21.93 -8.98 8.51
N SER A 223 22.17 -9.86 9.48
CA SER A 223 21.59 -11.21 9.52
C SER A 223 21.09 -11.61 10.92
N ALA A 224 20.85 -10.64 11.81
CA ALA A 224 20.41 -10.87 13.18
C ALA A 224 18.97 -10.38 13.36
N ASP A 225 18.15 -11.15 14.08
CA ASP A 225 16.76 -10.79 14.38
C ASP A 225 16.66 -9.42 15.08
N VAL A 226 15.69 -8.61 14.67
CA VAL A 226 15.46 -7.26 15.21
C VAL A 226 14.17 -7.26 16.02
N VAL A 227 14.28 -7.04 17.32
CA VAL A 227 13.12 -6.90 18.21
C VAL A 227 12.69 -5.44 18.24
N LEU A 228 11.42 -5.18 17.89
CA LEU A 228 10.83 -3.86 18.02
C LEU A 228 10.40 -3.60 19.45
N THR A 229 10.79 -2.45 19.97
CA THR A 229 10.32 -1.95 21.27
C THR A 229 8.82 -1.65 21.23
N LEU A 230 8.20 -1.57 22.41
CA LEU A 230 6.80 -1.12 22.54
C LEU A 230 6.57 0.26 21.89
N ALA A 231 7.61 1.11 21.93
CA ALA A 231 7.64 2.43 21.34
C ALA A 231 7.56 2.40 19.81
N GLU A 232 8.48 1.67 19.20
CA GLU A 232 8.59 1.48 17.75
C GLU A 232 7.34 0.80 17.17
N ALA A 233 6.87 -0.26 17.81
CA ALA A 233 5.71 -1.00 17.34
C ALA A 233 4.41 -0.20 17.45
N ALA A 234 4.34 0.91 18.20
CA ALA A 234 3.11 1.71 18.32
C ALA A 234 2.79 2.53 17.06
N ASN A 235 3.70 2.56 16.09
CA ASN A 235 3.48 3.15 14.78
C ASN A 235 2.59 2.24 13.94
N LEU A 236 1.63 2.84 13.23
CA LEU A 236 0.74 2.12 12.33
C LEU A 236 1.48 1.70 11.06
N LEU A 237 2.34 2.56 10.52
CA LEU A 237 3.15 2.25 9.34
C LEU A 237 4.61 2.05 9.74
N ILE A 238 5.18 0.90 9.39
CA ILE A 238 6.56 0.54 9.73
C ILE A 238 7.28 0.16 8.43
N THR A 239 8.29 0.95 8.06
CA THR A 239 9.15 0.71 6.91
C THR A 239 10.47 0.10 7.39
N LEU A 240 10.78 -1.08 6.89
CA LEU A 240 11.98 -1.85 7.21
C LEU A 240 13.02 -1.61 6.11
N THR A 241 14.21 -1.14 6.47
CA THR A 241 15.25 -0.68 5.53
C THR A 241 16.60 -1.35 5.81
N GLY A 242 17.56 -1.19 4.90
CA GLY A 242 18.93 -1.68 5.07
C GLY A 242 19.25 -2.95 4.26
N ALA A 243 20.54 -3.28 4.16
CA ALA A 243 21.01 -4.44 3.43
C ALA A 243 21.01 -5.69 4.31
N ILE A 244 20.19 -6.68 3.98
CA ILE A 244 20.15 -7.97 4.67
C ILE A 244 21.16 -8.92 4.03
N THR A 245 21.95 -9.59 4.88
CA THR A 245 23.02 -10.52 4.48
C THR A 245 22.70 -11.98 4.84
N GLY A 246 21.49 -12.22 5.36
CA GLY A 246 20.93 -13.53 5.67
C GLY A 246 19.44 -13.40 6.00
N PRO A 247 18.71 -14.52 6.16
CA PRO A 247 17.33 -14.49 6.64
C PRO A 247 17.24 -13.83 8.01
N ILE A 248 16.24 -12.98 8.20
CA ILE A 248 16.07 -12.18 9.41
C ILE A 248 14.60 -12.17 9.84
N ALA A 249 14.36 -12.23 11.15
CA ALA A 249 13.04 -11.94 11.71
C ALA A 249 12.97 -10.55 12.36
N VAL A 250 11.87 -9.83 12.10
CA VAL A 250 11.48 -8.64 12.85
C VAL A 250 10.42 -9.04 13.86
N VAL A 251 10.74 -8.90 15.14
CA VAL A 251 9.89 -9.38 16.23
C VAL A 251 9.05 -8.24 16.79
N LEU A 252 7.73 -8.32 16.60
CA LEU A 252 6.73 -7.42 17.20
C LEU A 252 6.46 -7.81 18.67
N PRO A 253 6.08 -6.86 19.53
CA PRO A 253 5.64 -7.17 20.90
C PRO A 253 4.43 -8.11 20.92
N PRO A 254 4.27 -8.96 21.95
CA PRO A 254 3.14 -9.90 22.08
C PRO A 254 1.85 -9.16 22.46
N ARG A 255 1.29 -8.39 21.54
CA ARG A 255 0.02 -7.65 21.71
C ARG A 255 -0.86 -7.77 20.47
N ALA A 256 -2.16 -7.67 20.70
CA ALA A 256 -3.12 -7.53 19.61
C ALA A 256 -2.97 -6.14 18.95
N GLY A 257 -3.11 -6.07 17.64
CA GLY A 257 -2.96 -4.81 16.91
C GLY A 257 -2.93 -4.97 15.38
N HIS A 258 -2.89 -3.84 14.69
CA HIS A 258 -2.78 -3.77 13.23
C HIS A 258 -1.58 -2.93 12.82
N TRP A 259 -0.87 -3.38 11.79
CA TRP A 259 0.28 -2.69 11.23
C TRP A 259 0.26 -2.73 9.71
N TRP A 260 0.84 -1.70 9.11
CA TRP A 260 1.21 -1.65 7.71
C TRP A 260 2.74 -1.78 7.61
N LEU A 261 3.22 -2.95 7.19
CA LEU A 261 4.64 -3.27 7.16
C LEU A 261 5.16 -3.16 5.74
N ALA A 262 6.10 -2.25 5.48
CA ALA A 262 6.78 -2.10 4.20
C ALA A 262 8.20 -2.65 4.29
N ASN A 263 8.55 -3.59 3.41
CA ASN A 263 9.91 -4.10 3.30
C ASN A 263 10.64 -3.42 2.14
N SER A 264 11.56 -2.52 2.48
CA SER A 264 12.46 -1.81 1.56
C SER A 264 13.93 -2.26 1.75
N THR A 265 14.16 -3.48 2.23
CA THR A 265 15.52 -4.03 2.38
C THR A 265 16.11 -4.45 1.03
N THR A 266 17.45 -4.43 0.96
CA THR A 266 18.22 -4.93 -0.18
C THR A 266 18.94 -6.21 0.20
N GLY A 267 19.08 -7.17 -0.72
CA GLY A 267 19.70 -8.48 -0.44
C GLY A 267 18.70 -9.63 -0.65
N ALA A 268 19.17 -10.73 -1.21
CA ALA A 268 18.32 -11.84 -1.68
C ALA A 268 17.93 -12.81 -0.55
N HIS A 269 17.39 -12.27 0.55
CA HIS A 269 17.01 -13.06 1.72
C HIS A 269 15.59 -12.74 2.19
N ALA A 270 14.99 -13.69 2.92
CA ALA A 270 13.64 -13.52 3.45
C ALA A 270 13.65 -12.63 4.70
N LEU A 271 12.71 -11.69 4.75
CA LEU A 271 12.36 -10.94 5.95
C LEU A 271 11.01 -11.45 6.46
N THR A 272 11.01 -11.96 7.69
CA THR A 272 9.81 -12.48 8.35
C THR A 272 9.44 -11.59 9.52
N VAL A 273 8.20 -11.13 9.60
CA VAL A 273 7.69 -10.43 10.79
C VAL A 273 6.96 -11.45 11.66
N ARG A 274 7.22 -11.49 12.97
CA ARG A 274 6.58 -12.43 13.91
C ARG A 274 6.44 -11.82 15.29
N THR A 275 5.65 -12.43 16.18
CA THR A 275 5.74 -12.20 17.62
C THR A 275 6.78 -13.17 18.23
N PRO A 276 7.14 -13.06 19.53
CA PRO A 276 8.12 -13.97 20.14
C PRO A 276 7.69 -15.45 20.12
N ALA A 277 6.38 -15.71 20.24
CA ALA A 277 5.80 -17.06 20.33
C ALA A 277 5.00 -17.50 19.09
N GLY A 278 4.79 -16.59 18.13
CA GLY A 278 3.89 -16.82 17.00
C GLY A 278 4.54 -17.28 15.71
N SER A 279 3.69 -17.79 14.82
CA SER A 279 4.04 -17.98 13.42
C SER A 279 4.31 -16.64 12.73
N GLY A 280 5.28 -16.64 11.80
CA GLY A 280 5.74 -15.43 11.13
C GLY A 280 5.09 -15.22 9.76
N VAL A 281 4.90 -13.95 9.40
CA VAL A 281 4.47 -13.49 8.08
C VAL A 281 5.68 -13.01 7.31
N VAL A 282 5.95 -13.62 6.15
CA VAL A 282 7.00 -13.13 5.24
C VAL A 282 6.52 -11.85 4.57
N VAL A 283 7.33 -10.79 4.64
CA VAL A 283 7.08 -9.53 3.92
C VAL A 283 8.06 -9.48 2.74
N PRO A 284 7.60 -9.69 1.50
CA PRO A 284 8.50 -9.72 0.33
C PRO A 284 9.24 -8.38 0.15
N SER A 285 10.48 -8.44 -0.33
CA SER A 285 11.26 -7.23 -0.65
C SER A 285 10.53 -6.38 -1.69
N GLY A 286 10.54 -5.06 -1.48
CA GLY A 286 9.86 -4.07 -2.32
C GLY A 286 8.34 -4.04 -2.16
N ARG A 287 7.77 -4.71 -1.15
CA ARG A 287 6.31 -4.78 -0.93
C ARG A 287 5.91 -4.24 0.43
N ALA A 288 4.65 -3.80 0.52
CA ALA A 288 4.00 -3.45 1.78
C ALA A 288 2.75 -4.34 2.00
N LEU A 289 2.58 -4.81 3.23
CA LEU A 289 1.52 -5.74 3.62
C LEU A 289 0.84 -5.26 4.92
N PRO A 290 -0.50 -5.19 4.96
CA PRO A 290 -1.23 -5.07 6.21
C PRO A 290 -1.19 -6.40 6.98
N VAL A 291 -0.83 -6.32 8.26
CA VAL A 291 -0.73 -7.47 9.18
C VAL A 291 -1.51 -7.18 10.44
N THR A 292 -2.24 -8.19 10.91
CA THR A 292 -2.97 -8.16 12.18
C THR A 292 -2.33 -9.17 13.14
N SER A 293 -2.19 -8.79 14.42
CA SER A 293 -1.80 -9.68 15.50
C SER A 293 -2.97 -9.90 16.45
N ASP A 294 -3.11 -11.13 16.95
CA ASP A 294 -4.00 -11.45 18.08
C ASP A 294 -3.27 -11.41 19.43
N GLY A 295 -1.99 -11.02 19.44
CA GLY A 295 -1.11 -11.04 20.61
C GLY A 295 -0.22 -12.28 20.71
N THR A 296 -0.56 -13.34 19.98
CA THR A 296 0.22 -14.57 19.87
C THR A 296 0.70 -14.82 18.45
N ASN A 297 -0.14 -14.75 17.42
CA ASN A 297 0.19 -15.00 16.02
C ASN A 297 -0.03 -13.76 15.15
N LEU A 298 0.67 -13.73 14.00
CA LEU A 298 0.46 -12.73 12.96
C LEU A 298 -0.29 -13.33 11.77
N LEU A 299 -1.27 -12.59 11.28
CA LEU A 299 -2.05 -12.90 10.08
C LEU A 299 -1.86 -11.77 9.07
N ALA A 300 -1.38 -12.09 7.86
CA ALA A 300 -1.49 -11.16 6.75
C ALA A 300 -2.97 -10.98 6.38
N ALA A 301 -3.42 -9.76 6.05
CA ALA A 301 -4.84 -9.49 5.85
C ALA A 301 -5.48 -10.24 4.65
N LEU A 302 -4.69 -10.96 3.85
CA LEU A 302 -5.19 -11.94 2.87
C LEU A 302 -4.28 -13.18 2.87
N THR A 303 -4.47 -14.07 3.83
CA THR A 303 -3.70 -15.33 3.95
C THR A 303 -4.27 -16.49 3.13
N ALA A 304 -5.53 -16.41 2.67
CA ALA A 304 -6.13 -17.38 1.75
C ALA A 304 -7.42 -16.81 1.13
N LEU A 305 -7.78 -17.23 -0.08
CA LEU A 305 -9.17 -17.15 -0.52
C LEU A 305 -9.98 -18.14 0.34
N PRO A 306 -11.23 -17.82 0.71
CA PRO A 306 -12.11 -18.77 1.40
C PRO A 306 -12.17 -20.11 0.64
N ALA A 307 -12.52 -21.20 1.34
CA ALA A 307 -12.57 -22.55 0.76
C ALA A 307 -13.45 -22.65 -0.52
N THR A 308 -14.28 -21.64 -0.79
CA THR A 308 -15.01 -21.46 -2.04
C THR A 308 -14.92 -20.00 -2.49
N VAL A 309 -14.68 -19.78 -3.78
CA VAL A 309 -14.79 -18.46 -4.42
C VAL A 309 -16.02 -18.49 -5.33
N THR A 310 -17.04 -17.70 -5.01
CA THR A 310 -18.27 -17.59 -5.81
C THR A 310 -18.22 -16.32 -6.65
N LEU A 311 -18.49 -16.43 -7.95
CA LEU A 311 -18.69 -15.30 -8.86
C LEU A 311 -20.20 -15.02 -8.97
N GLY A 312 -20.60 -13.75 -8.93
CA GLY A 312 -21.98 -13.36 -9.17
C GLY A 312 -22.41 -13.60 -10.62
N GLU A 313 -23.72 -13.56 -10.88
CA GLU A 313 -24.22 -13.68 -12.25
C GLU A 313 -23.64 -12.58 -13.15
N GLY A 314 -23.18 -12.98 -14.34
CA GLY A 314 -22.55 -12.08 -15.31
C GLY A 314 -21.10 -11.69 -15.02
N ALA A 315 -20.45 -12.28 -14.01
CA ALA A 315 -19.04 -12.04 -13.74
C ALA A 315 -18.14 -13.00 -14.53
N ASP A 316 -17.27 -12.43 -15.37
CA ASP A 316 -16.27 -13.18 -16.12
C ASP A 316 -14.99 -13.41 -15.30
N LEU A 317 -14.47 -14.63 -15.34
CA LEU A 317 -13.11 -14.93 -14.89
C LEU A 317 -12.14 -14.80 -16.08
N VAL A 318 -11.69 -13.57 -16.36
CA VAL A 318 -10.76 -13.29 -17.46
C VAL A 318 -9.35 -13.73 -17.08
N LEU A 319 -8.86 -14.81 -17.69
CA LEU A 319 -7.51 -15.34 -17.47
C LEU A 319 -6.70 -15.20 -18.78
N GLY A 320 -5.73 -14.28 -18.79
CA GLY A 320 -4.64 -14.16 -19.80
C GLY A 320 -5.07 -14.12 -21.27
N THR A 321 -5.17 -12.93 -21.86
CA THR A 321 -5.71 -12.71 -23.22
C THR A 321 -4.75 -12.97 -24.38
N ALA A 322 -3.59 -13.62 -24.18
CA ALA A 322 -2.61 -13.81 -25.26
C ALA A 322 -1.82 -15.14 -25.29
N THR A 323 -1.74 -15.90 -24.19
CA THR A 323 -0.84 -17.08 -24.13
C THR A 323 -1.50 -18.33 -23.55
N GLY A 324 -2.83 -18.31 -23.40
CA GLY A 324 -3.59 -19.39 -22.78
C GLY A 324 -3.42 -19.45 -21.26
N THR A 325 -4.36 -20.13 -20.61
CA THR A 325 -4.40 -20.26 -19.16
C THR A 325 -4.30 -21.73 -18.77
N ARG A 326 -3.33 -22.05 -17.92
CA ARG A 326 -3.15 -23.42 -17.40
C ARG A 326 -3.98 -23.61 -16.14
N LEU A 327 -5.06 -24.38 -16.24
CA LEU A 327 -5.91 -24.80 -15.12
C LEU A 327 -5.59 -26.25 -14.74
N GLY A 328 -4.67 -26.40 -13.79
CA GLY A 328 -4.14 -27.69 -13.35
C GLY A 328 -2.69 -27.93 -13.80
N THR A 329 -1.84 -28.32 -12.85
CA THR A 329 -0.41 -28.55 -13.05
C THR A 329 -0.03 -30.04 -13.03
N ALA A 330 -0.92 -30.91 -12.55
CA ALA A 330 -0.71 -32.36 -12.45
C ALA A 330 -1.78 -33.16 -13.23
N VAL A 331 -1.40 -34.33 -13.75
CA VAL A 331 -2.28 -35.25 -14.49
C VAL A 331 -3.42 -35.86 -13.65
N THR A 332 -3.37 -35.68 -12.33
CA THR A 332 -4.40 -36.15 -11.39
C THR A 332 -5.44 -35.07 -11.05
N GLN A 333 -5.22 -33.81 -11.44
CA GLN A 333 -6.15 -32.72 -11.19
C GLN A 333 -7.25 -32.74 -12.26
N ARG A 334 -8.50 -32.91 -11.83
CA ARG A 334 -9.67 -32.94 -12.71
C ARG A 334 -10.51 -31.68 -12.51
N LEU A 335 -10.84 -31.00 -13.59
CA LEU A 335 -11.85 -29.94 -13.59
C LEU A 335 -13.23 -30.60 -13.47
N GLY A 336 -13.81 -30.59 -12.27
CA GLY A 336 -15.19 -31.03 -12.07
C GLY A 336 -16.15 -29.92 -12.45
N LEU A 337 -16.90 -30.10 -13.54
CA LEU A 337 -18.05 -29.25 -13.85
C LEU A 337 -19.28 -29.87 -13.16
N TRP A 338 -20.11 -29.04 -12.54
CA TRP A 338 -21.27 -29.51 -11.79
C TRP A 338 -22.21 -30.36 -12.68
N GLY A 339 -22.54 -31.56 -12.21
CA GLY A 339 -23.47 -32.47 -12.89
C GLY A 339 -22.89 -33.25 -14.10
N ALA A 340 -21.60 -33.10 -14.42
CA ALA A 340 -20.96 -33.83 -15.51
C ALA A 340 -19.93 -34.84 -14.99
N THR A 341 -19.94 -36.06 -15.52
CA THR A 341 -18.89 -37.04 -15.26
C THR A 341 -17.62 -36.59 -16.01
N PRO A 342 -16.45 -36.45 -15.34
CA PRO A 342 -15.24 -35.98 -16.00
C PRO A 342 -14.87 -36.88 -17.19
N VAL A 343 -14.60 -36.27 -18.35
CA VAL A 343 -14.14 -36.99 -19.54
C VAL A 343 -12.78 -37.62 -19.23
N VAL A 344 -12.70 -38.95 -19.28
CA VAL A 344 -11.43 -39.66 -19.19
C VAL A 344 -10.71 -39.48 -20.52
N GLN A 345 -9.48 -38.97 -20.48
CA GLN A 345 -8.63 -38.86 -21.67
C GLN A 345 -8.51 -40.25 -22.33
N PRO A 346 -8.82 -40.40 -23.64
CA PRO A 346 -8.64 -41.68 -24.31
C PRO A 346 -7.18 -42.10 -24.22
N ALA A 347 -6.92 -43.25 -23.59
CA ALA A 347 -5.60 -43.86 -23.62
C ALA A 347 -5.25 -44.18 -25.08
N GLU A 348 -4.03 -43.86 -25.49
CA GLU A 348 -3.61 -43.76 -26.88
C GLU A 348 -3.83 -45.04 -27.74
N ALA A 349 -4.15 -44.80 -29.01
CA ALA A 349 -3.91 -45.63 -30.20
C ALA A 349 -4.18 -47.16 -30.11
N ALA A 350 -5.44 -47.56 -30.31
CA ALA A 350 -5.80 -48.90 -30.78
C ALA A 350 -6.70 -48.83 -32.04
N GLN A 351 -6.34 -48.00 -33.03
CA GLN A 351 -6.91 -48.17 -34.36
C GLN A 351 -6.23 -49.39 -34.99
N GLY A 352 -6.86 -50.57 -34.84
CA GLY A 352 -6.40 -51.77 -35.51
C GLY A 352 -6.24 -51.49 -37.02
N PRO A 353 -5.13 -51.90 -37.65
CA PRO A 353 -4.93 -51.65 -39.07
C PRO A 353 -6.08 -52.30 -39.86
N VAL A 354 -6.76 -51.50 -40.68
CA VAL A 354 -7.78 -52.01 -41.62
C VAL A 354 -7.05 -52.66 -42.79
N THR A 355 -6.78 -53.96 -42.70
CA THR A 355 -6.16 -54.73 -43.77
C THR A 355 -7.25 -55.32 -44.67
N LEU A 356 -7.40 -54.80 -45.87
CA LEU A 356 -8.26 -55.38 -46.91
C LEU A 356 -7.48 -56.48 -47.64
N GLY A 357 -7.70 -57.74 -47.27
CA GLY A 357 -7.09 -58.88 -47.97
C GLY A 357 -7.96 -59.35 -49.14
N ASN A 358 -7.37 -59.56 -50.32
CA ASN A 358 -7.98 -60.35 -51.40
C ASN A 358 -7.72 -61.83 -51.12
N THR A 359 -8.60 -62.46 -50.33
CA THR A 359 -8.35 -63.81 -49.79
C THR A 359 -8.50 -64.92 -50.83
N ASP A 360 -9.25 -64.70 -51.90
CA ASP A 360 -9.58 -65.76 -52.87
C ASP A 360 -8.91 -65.62 -54.24
N ASN A 361 -8.36 -64.44 -54.58
CA ASN A 361 -7.72 -64.13 -55.86
C ASN A 361 -8.53 -64.62 -57.08
N ALA A 362 -9.86 -64.59 -56.98
CA ALA A 362 -10.75 -65.29 -57.91
C ALA A 362 -10.59 -64.85 -59.38
N ILE A 363 -10.29 -63.57 -59.62
CA ILE A 363 -10.05 -63.03 -60.98
C ILE A 363 -8.63 -63.34 -61.45
N GLY A 364 -7.63 -63.22 -60.57
CA GLY A 364 -6.22 -63.43 -60.92
C GLY A 364 -5.87 -64.89 -61.26
N GLY A 365 -6.71 -65.85 -60.87
CA GLY A 365 -6.57 -67.27 -61.19
C GLY A 365 -7.23 -67.73 -62.50
N LEU A 366 -7.95 -66.87 -63.22
CA LEU A 366 -8.63 -67.24 -64.46
C LEU A 366 -7.65 -67.27 -65.64
N VAL A 367 -7.64 -68.39 -66.38
CA VAL A 367 -6.92 -68.50 -67.66
C VAL A 367 -7.87 -68.10 -68.78
N ILE A 368 -7.44 -67.18 -69.65
CA ILE A 368 -8.21 -66.71 -70.81
C ILE A 368 -7.42 -67.02 -72.08
N SER A 369 -7.97 -67.90 -72.92
CA SER A 369 -7.39 -68.25 -74.22
C SER A 369 -7.59 -67.16 -75.30
N ALA A 370 -6.90 -67.28 -76.44
CA ALA A 370 -7.00 -66.36 -77.58
C ALA A 370 -7.30 -67.13 -78.89
N PRO A 371 -8.49 -67.00 -79.48
CA PRO A 371 -9.63 -66.20 -79.03
C PRO A 371 -10.31 -66.83 -77.79
N PRO A 372 -10.82 -66.01 -76.85
CA PRO A 372 -11.44 -66.51 -75.63
C PRO A 372 -12.69 -67.30 -75.95
N THR A 373 -12.86 -68.42 -75.26
CA THR A 373 -14.07 -69.23 -75.36
C THR A 373 -15.22 -68.56 -74.62
N GLN A 374 -16.45 -68.83 -75.05
CA GLN A 374 -17.65 -68.35 -74.37
C GLN A 374 -17.68 -68.75 -72.88
N ALA A 375 -17.11 -69.91 -72.53
CA ALA A 375 -17.04 -70.40 -71.16
C ALA A 375 -16.08 -69.58 -70.28
N GLU A 376 -14.91 -69.19 -70.80
CA GLU A 376 -13.94 -68.34 -70.08
C GLU A 376 -14.50 -66.92 -69.86
N VAL A 377 -15.22 -66.37 -70.85
CA VAL A 377 -15.90 -65.08 -70.71
C VAL A 377 -17.00 -65.14 -69.66
N VAL A 378 -17.76 -66.25 -69.58
CA VAL A 378 -18.77 -66.46 -68.53
C VAL A 378 -18.10 -66.56 -67.15
N ALA A 379 -16.97 -67.26 -67.03
CA ALA A 379 -16.23 -67.39 -65.77
C ALA A 379 -15.70 -66.04 -65.26
N LEU A 380 -15.08 -65.24 -66.14
CA LEU A 380 -14.63 -63.89 -65.80
C LEU A 380 -15.79 -62.99 -65.38
N ARG A 381 -16.89 -63.00 -66.12
CA ARG A 381 -18.07 -62.23 -65.77
C ARG A 381 -18.59 -62.60 -64.38
N ASN A 382 -18.72 -63.89 -64.08
CA ASN A 382 -19.21 -64.33 -62.78
C ASN A 382 -18.28 -63.90 -61.63
N ALA A 383 -16.96 -63.99 -61.81
CA ALA A 383 -16.00 -63.54 -60.80
C ALA A 383 -16.05 -62.01 -60.59
N CYS A 384 -16.22 -61.23 -61.66
CA CYS A 384 -16.42 -59.80 -61.57
C CYS A 384 -17.75 -59.42 -60.88
N GLU A 385 -18.82 -60.18 -61.11
CA GLU A 385 -20.11 -59.98 -60.41
C GLU A 385 -19.97 -60.23 -58.91
N THR A 386 -19.25 -61.29 -58.50
CA THR A 386 -18.96 -61.55 -57.08
C THR A 386 -18.18 -60.40 -56.44
N LEU A 387 -17.14 -59.89 -57.10
CA LEU A 387 -16.39 -58.74 -56.58
C LEU A 387 -17.27 -57.48 -56.47
N ALA A 388 -18.18 -57.27 -57.42
CA ALA A 388 -19.13 -56.17 -57.38
C ALA A 388 -20.14 -56.31 -56.22
N ASP A 389 -20.56 -57.54 -55.89
CA ASP A 389 -21.39 -57.83 -54.72
C ASP A 389 -20.64 -57.53 -53.42
N ASP A 390 -19.37 -57.94 -53.29
CA ASP A 390 -18.54 -57.70 -52.10
C ASP A 390 -18.31 -56.20 -51.85
N VAL A 391 -18.02 -55.43 -52.90
CA VAL A 391 -17.86 -53.97 -52.80
C VAL A 391 -19.17 -53.30 -52.40
N ARG A 392 -20.32 -53.78 -52.91
CA ARG A 392 -21.65 -53.30 -52.48
C ARG A 392 -21.92 -53.59 -51.01
N ALA A 393 -21.54 -54.77 -50.51
CA ALA A 393 -21.68 -55.12 -49.09
C ALA A 393 -20.81 -54.23 -48.18
N MET A 394 -19.60 -53.87 -48.61
CA MET A 394 -18.71 -52.98 -47.85
C MET A 394 -19.29 -51.57 -47.69
N SER A 395 -19.97 -51.03 -48.72
CA SER A 395 -20.66 -49.74 -48.63
C SER A 395 -21.70 -49.73 -47.50
N THR A 396 -22.48 -50.80 -47.34
CA THR A 396 -23.48 -50.92 -46.27
C THR A 396 -22.86 -50.86 -44.87
N LEU A 397 -21.75 -51.55 -44.64
CA LEU A 397 -21.03 -51.51 -43.37
C LEU A 397 -20.45 -50.13 -43.08
N LEU A 398 -19.93 -49.45 -44.10
CA LEU A 398 -19.38 -48.10 -43.96
C LEU A 398 -20.46 -47.07 -43.60
N HIS A 399 -21.65 -47.21 -44.19
CA HIS A 399 -22.82 -46.40 -43.82
C HIS A 399 -23.29 -46.70 -42.40
N ALA A 400 -23.34 -47.96 -41.98
CA ALA A 400 -23.71 -48.33 -40.61
C ALA A 400 -22.72 -47.77 -39.57
N LEU A 401 -21.42 -47.84 -39.83
CA LEU A 401 -20.39 -47.25 -38.98
C LEU A 401 -20.56 -45.73 -38.88
N ARG A 402 -20.87 -45.07 -40.00
CA ARG A 402 -21.16 -43.63 -40.03
C ARG A 402 -22.37 -43.27 -39.20
N SER A 403 -23.47 -43.99 -39.35
CA SER A 403 -24.66 -43.75 -38.54
C SER A 403 -24.37 -43.95 -37.05
N ALA A 404 -23.63 -44.99 -36.67
CA ALA A 404 -23.23 -45.23 -35.28
C ALA A 404 -22.33 -44.10 -34.73
N GLY A 405 -21.36 -43.62 -35.51
CA GLY A 405 -20.47 -42.52 -35.13
C GLY A 405 -21.20 -41.17 -34.97
N LEU A 406 -22.22 -40.92 -35.79
CA LEU A 406 -23.10 -39.76 -35.65
C LEU A 406 -23.99 -39.87 -34.40
N MET A 407 -24.61 -41.02 -34.15
CA MET A 407 -25.43 -41.24 -32.95
C MET A 407 -24.63 -41.14 -31.64
N ALA A 408 -23.38 -41.60 -31.66
CA ALA A 408 -22.47 -41.47 -30.52
C ALA A 408 -21.89 -40.05 -30.36
N GLY A 409 -22.24 -39.11 -31.24
CA GLY A 409 -21.76 -37.72 -31.19
C GLY A 409 -20.27 -37.56 -31.51
N VAL A 410 -19.64 -38.59 -32.05
CA VAL A 410 -18.20 -38.61 -32.36
C VAL A 410 -17.93 -37.90 -33.70
N TRP A 411 -18.87 -37.99 -34.65
CA TRP A 411 -18.77 -37.34 -35.96
C TRP A 411 -19.80 -36.21 -36.10
N LYS A 412 -19.48 -35.16 -36.87
CA LYS A 412 -20.39 -34.04 -37.15
C LYS A 412 -21.16 -34.27 -38.46
N GLY A 413 -22.46 -34.02 -38.45
CA GLY A 413 -23.35 -34.10 -39.63
C GLY A 413 -24.77 -34.52 -39.27
N ALA A 414 -25.69 -34.46 -40.22
CA ALA A 414 -27.01 -35.07 -40.09
C ALA A 414 -26.97 -36.51 -40.65
N ALA A 415 -27.76 -37.40 -40.05
CA ALA A 415 -27.91 -38.79 -40.46
C ALA A 415 -28.65 -38.92 -41.79
#